data_AF-A0A7J3C7X0-F1
#
_entry.id   AF-A0A7J3C7X0-F1
#
_cell.length_a   1.000
_cell.length_b   1.000
_cell.length_c   1.000
_cell.angle_alpha   90.00
_cell.angle_beta   90.00
_cell.angle_gamma   90.00
#
_symmetry.space_group_name_H-M   'P 1'
#
loop_
_entity.id
_entity.type
_entity.pdbx_description
1 polymer ?
#
loop_
_entity_poly.entity_id
_entity_poly.type
_entity_poly.pdbx_seq_one_letter_code
_entity_poly.pdbx_strand_id
1 'polypeptide(L)'
;MVAEKKLRFQGRNKNLNDLAQQIQQALESKGYRVQSKQTPDGAVIQAQKAGILRDIITADRAFTVLLAGEPNDFTIRVGIGKLVQNLAVMAVEAILLSELFLAVDVPEMLWTAHVEKGIIQDIKSVIG
;
A
#
# COMPACT_ATOMS: atom_id res chain seq x y z
N MET A 1 -3.37 -10.26 15.17
CA MET A 1 -2.25 -9.48 14.61
C MET A 1 -2.46 -9.39 13.11
N VAL A 2 -2.96 -8.28 12.60
CA VAL A 2 -3.20 -8.06 11.16
C VAL A 2 -2.56 -6.72 10.82
N ALA A 3 -1.23 -6.71 10.67
CA ALA A 3 -0.46 -5.49 10.45
C ALA A 3 0.15 -5.43 9.04
N GLU A 4 0.38 -6.60 8.43
CA GLU A 4 1.01 -6.69 7.12
C GLU A 4 0.61 -8.01 6.44
N LYS A 5 0.36 -7.94 5.14
CA LYS A 5 0.23 -9.11 4.29
C LYS A 5 1.25 -9.07 3.18
N LYS A 6 2.07 -10.12 3.12
CA LYS A 6 3.07 -10.33 2.08
C LYS A 6 2.53 -11.28 1.02
N LEU A 7 2.49 -10.83 -0.24
CA LEU A 7 2.07 -11.61 -1.40
C LEU A 7 3.26 -11.69 -2.36
N ARG A 8 3.72 -12.90 -2.66
CA ARG A 8 4.78 -13.13 -3.65
C ARG A 8 4.17 -13.59 -4.96
N PHE A 9 4.67 -13.05 -6.07
CA PHE A 9 4.24 -13.36 -7.42
C PHE A 9 5.45 -13.76 -8.25
N GLN A 10 5.35 -14.91 -8.93
CA GLN A 10 6.41 -15.45 -9.78
C GLN A 10 5.86 -15.75 -11.18
N GLY A 11 6.71 -15.59 -12.20
CA GLY A 11 6.38 -15.91 -13.59
C GLY A 11 5.32 -14.98 -14.22
N ARG A 12 5.15 -13.77 -13.67
CA ARG A 12 4.13 -12.80 -14.12
C ARG A 12 4.64 -11.82 -15.18
N ASN A 13 5.96 -11.64 -15.32
CA ASN A 13 6.62 -10.68 -16.22
C ASN A 13 5.96 -9.30 -16.25
N LYS A 14 5.66 -8.73 -15.07
CA LYS A 14 4.96 -7.45 -14.94
C LYS A 14 5.97 -6.32 -14.74
N ASN A 15 5.81 -5.24 -15.48
CA ASN A 15 6.54 -4.00 -15.18
C ASN A 15 5.99 -3.42 -13.86
N LEU A 16 6.85 -3.29 -12.85
CA LEU A 16 6.45 -2.82 -11.52
C LEU A 16 6.01 -1.35 -11.51
N ASN A 17 6.52 -0.54 -12.43
CA ASN A 17 6.12 0.86 -12.55
C ASN A 17 4.71 0.99 -13.12
N ASP A 18 4.41 0.22 -14.17
CA ASP A 18 3.07 0.17 -14.75
C ASP A 18 2.06 -0.39 -13.74
N LEU A 19 2.44 -1.44 -13.01
CA LEU A 19 1.63 -2.01 -11.94
C LEU A 19 1.37 -1.00 -10.82
N ALA A 20 2.38 -0.24 -10.41
CA ALA A 20 2.24 0.80 -9.40
C ALA A 20 1.28 1.91 -9.86
N GLN A 21 1.38 2.35 -11.12
CA GLN A 21 0.45 3.32 -11.71
C GLN A 21 -1.00 2.81 -11.75
N GLN A 22 -1.20 1.55 -12.13
CA GLN A 22 -2.54 0.95 -12.14
C GLN A 22 -3.16 0.86 -10.74
N ILE A 23 -2.36 0.49 -9.74
CA ILE A 23 -2.81 0.46 -8.33
C ILE A 23 -3.16 1.87 -7.86
N GLN A 24 -2.35 2.88 -8.18
CA GLN A 24 -2.64 4.28 -7.86
C GLN A 24 -3.98 4.72 -8.47
N GLN A 25 -4.18 4.50 -9.77
CA GLN A 25 -5.42 4.89 -10.46
C GLN A 25 -6.65 4.18 -9.88
N ALA A 26 -6.52 2.89 -9.56
CA ALA A 26 -7.60 2.13 -8.93
C ALA A 26 -7.99 2.73 -7.57
N LEU A 27 -7.02 3.12 -6.75
CA LEU A 27 -7.26 3.74 -5.45
C LEU A 27 -7.84 5.16 -5.57
N GLU A 28 -7.30 5.98 -6.47
CA GLU A 28 -7.84 7.33 -6.74
C GLU A 28 -9.29 7.29 -7.20
N SER A 29 -9.64 6.35 -8.09
CA SER A 29 -11.02 6.17 -8.58
C SER A 29 -12.02 5.82 -7.46
N LYS A 30 -11.54 5.28 -6.34
CA LYS A 30 -12.32 4.96 -5.14
C LYS A 30 -12.36 6.08 -4.12
N GLY A 31 -11.85 7.27 -4.46
CA GLY A 31 -11.86 8.46 -3.60
C GLY A 31 -10.74 8.50 -2.56
N TYR A 32 -9.69 7.69 -2.72
CA TYR A 32 -8.50 7.81 -1.88
C TYR A 32 -7.61 8.95 -2.38
N ARG A 33 -7.02 9.68 -1.43
CA ARG A 33 -5.88 10.55 -1.71
C ARG A 33 -4.62 9.70 -1.72
N VAL A 34 -3.99 9.58 -2.89
CA VAL A 34 -2.83 8.70 -3.08
C VAL A 34 -1.56 9.52 -3.23
N GLN A 35 -0.46 9.00 -2.70
CA GLN A 35 0.90 9.43 -2.99
C GLN A 35 1.75 8.21 -3.30
N SER A 36 2.70 8.34 -4.23
CA SER A 36 3.57 7.24 -4.63
C SER A 36 5.00 7.71 -4.82
N LYS A 37 5.94 6.79 -4.62
CA LYS A 37 7.35 6.99 -4.93
C LYS A 37 7.91 5.74 -5.59
N GLN A 38 8.55 5.91 -6.73
CA GLN A 38 9.38 4.86 -7.31
C GLN A 38 10.69 4.72 -6.53
N THR A 39 11.16 3.49 -6.44
CA THR A 39 12.42 3.10 -5.82
C THR A 39 13.21 2.27 -6.83
N PRO A 40 14.54 2.14 -6.68
CA PRO A 40 15.34 1.32 -7.60
C PRO A 40 14.78 -0.10 -7.80
N ASP A 41 14.22 -0.69 -6.74
CA ASP A 41 13.77 -2.08 -6.71
C ASP A 41 12.23 -2.23 -6.75
N GLY A 42 11.48 -1.16 -7.07
CA GLY A 42 10.02 -1.20 -7.12
C GLY A 42 9.34 0.14 -6.78
N ALA A 43 8.28 0.14 -5.98
CA ALA A 43 7.52 1.34 -5.65
C ALA A 43 6.81 1.27 -4.29
N VAL A 44 6.64 2.44 -3.67
CA VAL A 44 5.80 2.63 -2.48
C VAL A 44 4.59 3.46 -2.86
N ILE A 45 3.41 3.04 -2.45
CA ILE A 45 2.15 3.75 -2.63
C ILE A 45 1.49 3.88 -1.27
N GLN A 46 1.03 5.08 -0.92
CA GLN A 46 0.23 5.33 0.27
C GLN A 46 -1.11 5.93 -0.13
N ALA A 47 -2.19 5.33 0.34
CA ALA A 47 -3.56 5.77 0.11
C ALA A 47 -4.22 6.14 1.43
N GLN A 48 -4.65 7.40 1.53
CA GLN A 48 -5.40 7.93 2.65
C GLN A 48 -6.86 8.11 2.25
N LYS A 49 -7.81 7.73 3.11
CA LYS A 49 -9.22 8.08 2.88
C LYS A 49 -9.39 9.60 2.98
N ALA A 50 -10.00 10.20 1.96
CA ALA A 50 -10.31 11.62 1.92
C ALA A 50 -11.79 11.87 2.22
N GLY A 51 -12.16 13.13 2.44
CA GLY A 51 -13.56 13.57 2.59
C GLY A 51 -14.26 13.07 3.86
N ILE A 52 -15.55 12.78 3.77
CA ILE A 52 -16.43 12.36 4.90
C ILE A 52 -16.00 11.05 5.57
N LEU A 53 -15.15 10.26 4.92
CA LEU A 53 -14.61 9.01 5.48
C LEU A 53 -13.38 9.25 6.38
N ARG A 54 -12.88 10.50 6.46
CA ARG A 54 -11.76 10.89 7.31
C ARG A 54 -12.13 10.89 8.80
N ASP A 55 -13.41 10.90 9.14
CA ASP A 55 -13.87 10.95 10.53
C ASP A 55 -13.81 9.59 11.24
N ILE A 56 -13.46 8.52 10.53
CA ILE A 56 -13.42 7.13 11.03
C ILE A 56 -11.98 6.64 11.28
N ILE A 57 -10.99 7.27 10.65
CA ILE A 57 -9.56 6.91 10.80
C ILE A 57 -8.81 8.15 11.27
N THR A 58 -7.85 7.99 12.19
CA THR A 58 -6.97 9.10 12.55
C THR A 58 -6.24 9.63 11.30
N ALA A 59 -6.18 10.96 11.17
CA ALA A 59 -5.65 11.65 9.99
C ALA A 59 -4.14 11.38 9.73
N ASP A 60 -3.47 10.67 10.62
CA ASP A 60 -2.08 10.25 10.53
C ASP A 60 -1.90 8.82 9.98
N ARG A 61 -2.95 8.18 9.45
CA ARG A 61 -2.87 6.81 8.90
C ARG A 61 -3.03 6.75 7.38
N ALA A 62 -2.37 5.76 6.79
CA ALA A 62 -2.49 5.43 5.37
C ALA A 62 -2.42 3.92 5.14
N PHE A 63 -3.14 3.45 4.14
CA PHE A 63 -2.92 2.13 3.57
C PHE A 63 -1.67 2.19 2.70
N THR A 64 -0.68 1.35 2.99
CA THR A 64 0.60 1.32 2.29
C THR A 64 0.69 0.05 1.45
N VAL A 65 1.06 0.21 0.18
CA VAL A 65 1.44 -0.86 -0.74
C VAL A 65 2.91 -0.67 -1.06
N LEU A 66 3.71 -1.70 -0.79
CA LEU A 66 5.10 -1.79 -1.22
C LEU A 66 5.20 -2.87 -2.30
N LEU A 67 5.67 -2.48 -3.47
CA LEU A 67 6.10 -3.38 -4.53
C LEU A 67 7.62 -3.44 -4.49
N ALA A 68 8.19 -4.63 -4.41
CA ALA A 68 9.63 -4.83 -4.39
C ALA A 68 10.04 -6.12 -5.12
N GLY A 69 11.11 -6.06 -5.92
CA GLY A 69 11.70 -7.21 -6.60
C GLY A 69 11.82 -7.01 -8.10
N GLU A 70 11.83 -8.12 -8.84
CA GLU A 70 12.02 -8.14 -10.29
C GLU A 70 10.70 -8.41 -11.02
N PRO A 71 10.55 -8.00 -12.30
CA PRO A 71 9.32 -8.23 -13.08
C PRO A 71 8.79 -9.67 -13.09
N ASN A 72 9.68 -10.66 -12.97
CA ASN A 72 9.34 -12.09 -12.93
C ASN A 72 9.28 -12.69 -11.52
N ASP A 73 9.78 -12.00 -10.49
CA ASP A 73 9.70 -12.43 -9.09
C ASP A 73 9.64 -11.19 -8.20
N PHE A 74 8.43 -10.79 -7.85
CA PHE A 74 8.20 -9.61 -7.01
C PHE A 74 7.29 -9.93 -5.85
N THR A 75 7.43 -9.12 -4.81
CA THR A 75 6.60 -9.15 -3.63
C THR A 75 5.78 -7.87 -3.56
N ILE A 76 4.50 -8.01 -3.25
CA ILE A 76 3.65 -6.93 -2.80
C ILE A 76 3.40 -7.10 -1.31
N ARG A 77 3.79 -6.12 -0.51
CA ARG A 77 3.44 -6.02 0.91
C ARG A 77 2.36 -4.97 1.05
N VAL A 78 1.28 -5.31 1.74
CA VAL A 78 0.18 -4.39 2.02
C VAL A 78 -0.10 -4.33 3.51
N GLY A 79 -0.47 -3.15 4.00
CA GLY A 79 -0.87 -2.98 5.39
C GLY A 79 -1.26 -1.55 5.70
N ILE A 80 -1.70 -1.32 6.94
CA ILE A 80 -2.06 0.02 7.41
C ILE A 80 -0.96 0.50 8.34
N GLY A 81 -0.47 1.70 8.08
CA GLY A 81 0.60 2.30 8.86
C GLY A 81 0.44 3.81 8.98
N LYS A 82 1.51 4.47 9.41
CA LYS A 82 1.55 5.92 9.52
C LYS A 82 1.62 6.55 8.13
N LEU A 83 0.85 7.61 7.90
CA LEU A 83 0.97 8.44 6.72
C LEU A 83 2.32 9.15 6.76
N VAL A 84 3.13 8.95 5.72
CA VAL A 84 4.36 9.70 5.51
C VAL A 84 3.98 11.03 4.86
N GLN A 85 4.27 12.16 5.50
CA GLN A 85 3.88 13.46 4.95
C GLN A 85 4.63 13.83 3.66
N ASN A 86 5.89 13.39 3.52
CA ASN A 86 6.76 13.71 2.39
C ASN A 86 7.39 12.44 1.79
N LEU A 87 6.55 11.56 1.23
CA LEU A 87 7.03 10.30 0.66
C LEU A 87 8.09 10.51 -0.42
N ALA A 88 7.98 11.59 -1.22
CA ALA A 88 8.94 11.95 -2.26
C ALA A 88 10.37 12.14 -1.74
N VAL A 89 10.54 12.73 -0.55
CA VAL A 89 11.85 13.08 0.04
C VAL A 89 12.38 11.97 0.93
N MET A 90 11.53 11.05 1.38
CA MET A 90 11.95 9.94 2.23
C MET A 90 12.96 9.02 1.52
N ALA A 91 14.11 8.76 2.13
CA ALA A 91 14.97 7.65 1.73
C ALA A 91 14.20 6.35 2.01
N VAL A 92 13.85 5.60 0.97
CA VAL A 92 13.15 4.32 1.14
C VAL A 92 14.22 3.24 1.27
N GLU A 93 14.75 3.09 2.49
CA GLU A 93 15.72 2.06 2.84
C GLU A 93 15.01 0.83 3.44
N ALA A 94 15.61 -0.35 3.31
CA ALA A 94 15.02 -1.62 3.76
C ALA A 94 14.58 -1.60 5.25
N ILE A 95 15.26 -0.83 6.10
CA ILE A 95 14.97 -0.69 7.53
C ILE A 95 13.67 0.10 7.76
N LEU A 96 13.49 1.21 7.04
CA LEU A 96 12.30 2.08 7.15
C LEU A 96 11.04 1.46 6.55
N LEU A 97 11.19 0.45 5.68
CA LEU A 97 10.05 -0.30 5.13
C LEU A 97 9.28 -1.07 6.21
N SER A 98 9.91 -1.40 7.33
CA SER A 98 9.25 -2.08 8.46
C SER A 98 8.37 -1.13 9.26
N GLU A 99 8.78 0.14 9.38
CA GLU A 99 8.03 1.21 10.06
C GLU A 99 6.78 1.64 9.28
N LEU A 100 6.71 1.33 7.98
CA LEU A 100 5.51 1.55 7.17
C LEU A 100 4.34 0.62 7.56
N PHE A 101 4.60 -0.46 8.28
CA PHE A 101 3.61 -1.51 8.60
C PHE A 101 3.48 -1.75 10.12
N LEU A 102 3.44 -0.67 10.91
CA LEU A 102 3.30 -0.74 12.37
C LEU A 102 2.07 -1.56 12.81
N ALA A 103 2.25 -2.40 13.83
CA ALA A 103 1.16 -3.12 14.46
C ALA A 103 0.16 -2.14 15.11
N VAL A 104 -1.11 -2.24 14.72
CA VAL A 104 -2.21 -1.42 15.24
C VAL A 104 -2.90 -2.11 16.42
N ASP A 105 -3.33 -1.32 17.40
CA ASP A 105 -4.09 -1.80 18.56
C ASP A 105 -5.57 -2.11 18.22
N VAL A 106 -6.22 -2.85 19.12
CA VAL A 106 -7.39 -3.71 18.88
C VAL A 106 -8.68 -3.05 18.30
N PRO A 107 -9.04 -1.78 18.56
CA PRO A 107 -10.28 -1.19 18.02
C PRO A 107 -10.23 -0.94 16.50
N GLU A 108 -9.09 -0.50 15.96
CA GLU A 108 -8.90 -0.24 14.52
C GLU A 108 -8.87 -1.50 13.64
N MET A 109 -8.77 -2.71 14.21
CA MET A 109 -8.61 -3.96 13.45
C MET A 109 -9.83 -4.34 12.60
N LEU A 110 -11.06 -4.03 13.05
CA LEU A 110 -12.29 -4.47 12.37
C LEU A 110 -12.52 -3.76 11.02
N TRP A 111 -12.14 -2.49 10.91
CA TRP A 111 -12.20 -1.75 9.65
C TRP A 111 -10.96 -1.98 8.78
N THR A 112 -9.80 -2.18 9.42
CA THR A 112 -8.57 -2.63 8.74
C THR A 112 -8.86 -3.87 7.90
N ALA A 113 -9.55 -4.86 8.45
CA ALA A 113 -9.92 -6.08 7.72
C ALA A 113 -10.84 -5.82 6.50
N HIS A 114 -11.83 -4.92 6.61
CA HIS A 114 -12.77 -4.63 5.52
C HIS A 114 -12.09 -3.86 4.38
N VAL A 115 -11.33 -2.82 4.71
CA VAL A 115 -10.56 -2.02 3.73
C VAL A 115 -9.44 -2.85 3.11
N GLU A 116 -8.71 -3.61 3.93
CA GLU A 116 -7.66 -4.51 3.46
C GLU A 116 -8.23 -5.55 2.48
N LYS A 117 -9.38 -6.17 2.78
CA LYS A 117 -10.00 -7.14 1.87
C LYS A 117 -10.37 -6.50 0.54
N GLY A 118 -10.98 -5.32 0.55
CA GLY A 118 -11.35 -4.60 -0.67
C GLY A 118 -10.12 -4.25 -1.52
N ILE A 119 -9.11 -3.62 -0.91
CA ILE A 119 -7.92 -3.21 -1.65
C ILE A 119 -7.08 -4.41 -2.11
N ILE A 120 -6.96 -5.48 -1.31
CA ILE A 120 -6.31 -6.72 -1.76
C ILE A 120 -7.05 -7.32 -2.94
N GLN A 121 -8.38 -7.34 -2.93
CA GLN A 121 -9.16 -7.83 -4.07
C GLN A 121 -8.90 -6.97 -5.32
N ASP A 122 -8.80 -5.65 -5.16
CA ASP A 122 -8.47 -4.75 -6.26
C ASP A 122 -7.07 -5.03 -6.81
N ILE A 123 -6.07 -5.10 -5.94
CA ILE A 123 -4.68 -5.42 -6.31
C ILE A 123 -4.62 -6.76 -7.04
N LYS A 124 -5.32 -7.78 -6.54
CA LYS A 124 -5.41 -9.09 -7.21
C LYS A 124 -6.05 -8.98 -8.60
N SER A 125 -7.12 -8.19 -8.73
CA SER A 125 -7.80 -8.00 -10.02
C SER A 125 -6.92 -7.30 -11.07
N VAL A 126 -6.08 -6.35 -10.63
CA VAL A 126 -5.10 -5.66 -11.48
C VAL A 126 -3.97 -6.60 -11.94
N ILE A 127 -3.53 -7.49 -11.05
CA ILE A 127 -2.43 -8.42 -11.34
C ILE A 127 -2.87 -9.54 -12.30
N GLY A 128 -4.15 -9.97 -12.20
CA GLY A 128 -4.68 -11.17 -12.85
C GLY A 128 -4.39 -12.42 -12.02
#